data_AF-A0A9E6Y0F3-F1
#
_entry.id   AF-A0A9E6Y0F3-F1
#
_cell.length_a   1.000
_cell.length_b   1.000
_cell.length_c   1.000
_cell.angle_alpha   90.00
_cell.angle_beta   90.00
_cell.angle_gamma   90.00
#
_symmetry.space_group_name_H-M   'P 1'
#
loop_
_entity.id
_entity.type
_entity.pdbx_description
1 polymer ?
#
loop_
_entity_poly.entity_id
_entity_poly.type
_entity_poly.pdbx_seq_one_letter_code
_entity_poly.pdbx_strand_id
1 'polypeptide(L)' 'MLQTMLRDYPRRLTLEVDPDADPIRGRVCEGDEMPEPFVGWLGMARALERTLSRRPDDGRSAEG' A
#
# COMPACT_ATOMS: atom_id res chain seq x y z
N MET A 1 -31.04 11.85 -9.26
CA MET A 1 -30.40 10.76 -8.50
C MET A 1 -29.19 10.28 -9.31
N LEU A 2 -28.08 11.02 -9.24
CA LEU A 2 -26.83 10.71 -9.95
C LEU A 2 -25.91 10.06 -8.93
N GLN A 3 -25.80 8.74 -8.99
CA GLN A 3 -24.86 8.00 -8.18
C GLN A 3 -23.45 8.48 -8.51
N THR A 4 -22.82 9.04 -7.49
CA THR A 4 -21.45 9.53 -7.44
C THR A 4 -20.53 8.56 -8.16
N MET A 5 -19.90 9.03 -9.24
CA MET A 5 -18.68 8.40 -9.72
C MET A 5 -17.69 8.49 -8.56
N LEU A 6 -17.62 7.44 -7.75
CA LEU A 6 -16.46 7.16 -6.89
C LEU A 6 -15.30 7.23 -7.86
N ARG A 7 -14.59 8.36 -7.86
CA ARG A 7 -13.33 8.46 -8.56
C ARG A 7 -12.48 7.36 -7.95
N ASP A 8 -12.23 6.31 -8.72
CA ASP A 8 -11.09 5.41 -8.56
C ASP A 8 -9.84 6.31 -8.57
N TYR A 9 -9.56 6.96 -7.44
CA TYR A 9 -8.31 7.66 -7.26
C TYR A 9 -7.24 6.57 -7.27
N PRO A 10 -6.24 6.66 -8.17
CA PRO A 10 -5.20 5.65 -8.23
C PRO A 10 -4.56 5.55 -6.85
N ARG A 11 -4.56 4.33 -6.28
CA ARG A 11 -3.88 4.05 -5.02
C ARG A 11 -2.40 4.39 -5.19
N ARG A 12 -1.89 5.24 -4.30
CA ARG A 12 -0.49 5.68 -4.33
C ARG A 12 0.29 4.91 -3.29
N LEU A 13 1.19 4.06 -3.77
CA LEU A 13 2.17 3.37 -2.95
C LEU A 13 3.53 4.06 -3.08
N THR A 14 4.26 4.11 -1.97
CA THR A 14 5.66 4.52 -1.95
C THR A 14 6.52 3.29 -1.70
N LEU A 15 7.53 3.09 -2.55
CA LEU A 15 8.52 2.04 -2.40
C LEU A 15 9.84 2.67 -1.97
N GLU A 16 10.31 2.32 -0.77
CA GLU A 16 11.63 2.69 -0.29
C GLU A 16 12.55 1.48 -0.45
N VAL A 17 13.66 1.66 -1.17
CA VAL A 17 14.62 0.60 -1.49
C VAL A 17 15.99 1.02 -0.97
N ASP A 18 16.67 0.11 -0.28
CA ASP A 18 18.09 0.23 0.04
C ASP A 18 18.91 -0.35 -1.13
N PRO A 19 19.57 0.49 -1.95
CA PRO A 19 20.28 0.05 -3.14
C PRO A 19 21.57 -0.73 -2.84
N ASP A 20 22.12 -0.60 -1.62
CA ASP A 20 23.38 -1.23 -1.23
C ASP A 20 23.17 -2.61 -0.57
N ALA A 21 21.91 -3.01 -0.38
CA ALA A 21 21.57 -4.28 0.23
C ALA A 21 21.62 -5.44 -0.77
N ASP A 22 22.31 -6.52 -0.38
CA ASP A 22 22.26 -7.82 -1.06
C ASP A 22 21.91 -8.92 -0.05
N PRO A 23 20.72 -9.54 -0.14
CA PRO A 23 19.66 -9.30 -1.13
C PRO A 23 18.95 -7.95 -0.95
N ILE A 24 18.33 -7.43 -2.03
CA ILE A 24 17.55 -6.19 -2.02
C ILE A 24 16.60 -6.13 -0.82
N ARG A 25 16.51 -4.99 -0.15
CA ARG A 25 15.60 -4.81 0.98
C ARG A 25 14.98 -3.42 0.97
N GLY A 26 13.91 -3.26 1.72
CA GLY A 26 13.19 -2.00 1.76
C GLY A 26 11.84 -2.13 2.46
N ARG A 27 10.95 -1.19 2.17
CA ARG A 27 9.58 -1.18 2.68
C ARG A 27 8.59 -0.58 1.68
N VAL A 28 7.36 -1.06 1.74
CA VAL A 28 6.22 -0.53 0.98
C VAL A 28 5.34 0.28 1.94
N CYS A 29 4.99 1.50 1.55
CA CYS A 29 4.16 2.41 2.34
C CYS A 29 2.91 2.81 1.53
N GLU A 30 1.77 2.94 2.21
CA GLU A 30 0.54 3.50 1.63
C GLU A 30 0.01 4.60 2.55
N GLY A 31 0.08 5.86 2.11
CA GLY A 31 -0.34 7.00 2.96
C GLY A 31 0.33 6.97 4.34
N ASP A 32 -0.49 7.01 5.39
CA ASP A 32 -0.06 6.94 6.80
C ASP A 32 -0.11 5.51 7.38
N GLU A 33 -0.30 4.48 6.55
CA GLU A 33 -0.26 3.09 7.02
C GLU A 33 1.13 2.68 7.50
N MET A 34 1.14 1.70 8.42
CA MET A 34 2.37 1.06 8.87
C MET A 34 3.14 0.48 7.66
N PRO A 35 4.43 0.84 7.46
CA PRO A 35 5.24 0.31 6.37
C PRO A 35 5.38 -1.22 6.43
N GLU A 36 5.23 -1.89 5.29
CA GLU A 36 5.45 -3.33 5.16
C GLU A 36 6.89 -3.59 4.69
N PRO A 37 7.78 -4.15 5.54
CA PRO A 37 9.16 -4.41 5.17
C PRO A 37 9.29 -5.63 4.24
N PHE A 38 10.33 -5.64 3.41
CA PHE A 38 10.67 -6.79 2.57
C PHE A 38 12.17 -7.06 2.49
N VAL A 39 12.51 -8.31 2.16
CA VAL A 39 13.86 -8.77 1.82
C VAL A 39 13.77 -9.70 0.60
N GLY A 40 14.64 -9.48 -0.38
CA GLY A 40 14.64 -10.15 -1.68
C GLY A 40 13.46 -9.75 -2.58
N TRP A 41 13.57 -10.09 -3.87
CA TRP A 41 12.51 -9.85 -4.86
C TRP A 41 11.18 -10.53 -4.51
N LEU A 42 11.23 -11.75 -3.97
CA LEU A 42 10.02 -12.47 -3.55
C LEU A 42 9.36 -11.80 -2.33
N GLY A 43 10.16 -11.28 -1.40
CA GLY A 43 9.64 -10.50 -0.28
C GLY A 43 8.95 -9.23 -0.77
N MET A 44 9.54 -8.54 -1.74
CA MET A 44 8.99 -7.32 -2.33
C MET A 44 7.62 -7.59 -2.99
N ALA A 45 7.51 -8.65 -3.81
CA ALA A 45 6.24 -9.03 -4.43
C ALA A 45 5.15 -9.31 -3.38
N ARG A 46 5.48 -10.07 -2.33
CA ARG A 46 4.55 -10.37 -1.22
C ARG A 46 4.15 -9.14 -0.39
N ALA A 47 5.04 -8.16 -0.24
CA ALA A 47 4.74 -6.91 0.45
C ALA A 47 3.74 -6.10 -0.37
N LEU A 48 3.99 -5.94 -1.68
CA LEU A 48 3.08 -5.27 -2.61
C LEU A 48 1.70 -5.94 -2.64
N GLU A 49 1.65 -7.26 -2.77
CA GLU A 49 0.39 -8.02 -2.75
C GLU A 49 -0.42 -7.75 -1.47
N ARG A 50 0.24 -7.73 -0.31
CA ARG A 50 -0.43 -7.47 0.97
C ARG A 50 -0.96 -6.04 1.07
N THR A 51 -0.16 -5.05 0.69
CA THR A 51 -0.61 -3.64 0.70
C THR A 51 -1.75 -3.42 -0.30
N LEU A 52 -1.66 -3.97 -1.51
CA LEU A 52 -2.71 -3.89 -2.52
C LEU A 52 -3.98 -4.66 -2.15
N SER A 53 -3.88 -5.71 -1.32
CA SER A 53 -5.03 -6.50 -0.89
C SER A 53 -5.73 -5.91 0.34
N ARG A 54 -5.11 -4.98 1.08
CA ARG A 54 -5.83 -4.16 2.06
C ARG A 54 -6.90 -3.37 1.30
N ARG A 55 -8.16 -3.61 1.65
CA ARG A 55 -9.25 -2.74 1.18
C ARG A 55 -8.98 -1.33 1.71
N PRO A 56 -9.25 -0.28 0.93
CA PRO A 56 -9.34 1.06 1.51
C PRO A 56 -10.33 0.99 2.67
N ASP A 57 -9.95 1.57 3.81
CA ASP A 57 -10.91 1.86 4.87
C ASP A 57 -11.95 2.80 4.27
N ASP A 58 -13.08 2.24 3.83
CA ASP A 58 -14.25 3.01 3.44
C ASP A 58 -14.68 3.77 4.69
N GLY A 59 -14.20 5.00 4.86
CA GLY A 59 -14.35 5.87 6.03
C GLY A 59 -15.81 6.18 6.41
N ARG A 60 -16.58 5.15 6.73
CA ARG A 60 -17.92 5.19 7.29
C ARG A 60 -17.77 5.08 8.80
N SER A 61 -17.02 6.00 9.40
CA SER A 61 -17.14 6.27 10.82
C SER A 61 -18.46 7.01 11.04
N ALA A 62 -19.37 6.30 11.71
CA ALA A 62 -20.63 6.73 12.25
C ALA A 62 -20.70 8.23 12.61
N GLU A 63 -21.56 8.97 11.92
CA GLU A 63 -22.24 10.11 12.53
C GLU A 63 -23.25 9.53 13.54
N GLY A 64 -23.00 9.78 14.82
CA GLY A 64 -23.92 9.54 15.94
C GLY A 64 -24.08 10.82 16.73
#